data_AF-A0A1I5Z757-F1
#
_entry.id   AF-A0A1I5Z757-F1
#
_cell.length_a   1.000
_cell.length_b   1.000
_cell.length_c   1.000
_cell.angle_alpha   90.00
_cell.angle_beta   90.00
_cell.angle_gamma   90.00
#
_symmetry.space_group_name_H-M   'P 1'
#
loop_
_entity.id
_entity.type
_entity.pdbx_description
1 polymer ?
#
loop_
_entity_poly.entity_id
_entity_poly.type
_entity_poly.pdbx_seq_one_letter_code
_entity_poly.pdbx_strand_id
1 'polypeptide(L)'
;MKVISPALHGIIDYCMSGVFLALPFAFDFSGTYAGVCYALGAGYLLIALMTRMPFGLFKVIPFAIHGGFEMVSGLAFIASPWVFGFAQDPTPRNLFISLGVVFLVVYALTEWHPQEKRAPELELG
;
A
#
# COMPACT_ATOMS: atom_id res chain seq x y z
N MET A 1 1.85 -2.39 -19.08
CA MET A 1 3.27 -2.63 -18.73
C MET A 1 3.39 -2.54 -17.22
N LYS A 2 4.15 -3.42 -16.57
CA LYS A 2 4.48 -3.31 -15.15
C LYS A 2 5.80 -2.52 -15.04
N VAL A 3 5.81 -1.47 -14.22
CA VAL A 3 6.95 -0.54 -14.12
C VAL A 3 7.44 -0.34 -12.69
N ILE A 4 6.63 -0.75 -11.69
CA ILE A 4 7.03 -0.74 -10.29
C ILE A 4 7.58 -2.13 -9.96
N SER A 5 8.89 -2.20 -9.70
CA SER A 5 9.55 -3.42 -9.24
C SER A 5 9.19 -3.71 -7.78
N PRO A 6 9.35 -4.97 -7.30
CA PRO A 6 9.11 -5.29 -5.89
C PRO A 6 9.94 -4.45 -4.90
N ALA A 7 11.14 -4.02 -5.31
CA ALA A 7 11.98 -3.16 -4.48
C ALA A 7 11.43 -1.73 -4.38
N LEU A 8 10.99 -1.16 -5.50
CA LEU A 8 10.39 0.16 -5.52
C LEU A 8 9.05 0.16 -4.77
N HIS A 9 8.25 -0.90 -4.91
CA HIS A 9 7.01 -1.06 -4.16
C HIS A 9 7.24 -0.98 -2.65
N GLY A 10 8.27 -1.66 -2.13
CA GLY A 10 8.60 -1.59 -0.71
C GLY A 10 8.97 -0.20 -0.21
N ILE A 11 9.69 0.56 -1.01
CA ILE A 11 9.98 1.96 -0.68
C ILE A 11 8.67 2.75 -0.61
N ILE A 12 7.76 2.54 -1.55
CA ILE A 12 6.43 3.19 -1.56
C ILE A 12 5.65 2.84 -0.29
N ASP A 13 5.65 1.58 0.15
CA ASP A 13 4.95 1.16 1.38
C ASP A 13 5.46 1.89 2.62
N TYR A 14 6.78 1.97 2.79
CA TYR A 14 7.38 2.69 3.92
C TYR A 14 7.05 4.18 3.87
N CYS A 15 7.09 4.79 2.68
CA CYS A 15 6.70 6.18 2.49
C CYS A 15 5.21 6.40 2.82
N MET A 16 4.31 5.54 2.35
CA MET A 16 2.88 5.63 2.60
C MET A 16 2.54 5.43 4.08
N SER A 17 3.20 4.48 4.76
CA SER A 17 3.13 4.35 6.20
C SER A 17 3.55 5.65 6.91
N GLY A 18 4.68 6.24 6.49
CA GLY A 18 5.15 7.52 7.02
C GLY A 18 4.15 8.66 6.82
N VAL A 19 3.53 8.74 5.63
CA VAL A 19 2.46 9.71 5.33
C VAL A 19 1.29 9.53 6.29
N PHE A 20 0.77 8.31 6.47
CA PHE A 20 -0.33 8.07 7.41
C PHE A 20 0.02 8.45 8.85
N LEU A 21 1.23 8.15 9.32
CA LEU A 21 1.68 8.55 10.66
C LEU A 21 1.86 10.06 10.80
N ALA A 22 2.18 10.77 9.71
CA ALA A 22 2.37 12.22 9.69
C ALA A 22 1.06 13.00 9.56
N LEU A 23 0.02 12.42 8.95
CA LEU A 23 -1.27 13.10 8.70
C LEU A 23 -1.88 13.73 9.96
N PRO A 24 -1.91 13.09 11.14
CA PRO A 24 -2.47 13.70 12.34
C PRO A 24 -1.79 15.00 12.74
N PHE A 25 -0.47 15.09 12.58
CA PHE A 25 0.29 16.30 12.89
C PHE A 25 0.12 17.38 11.81
N ALA A 26 0.06 16.97 10.54
CA ALA A 26 -0.07 17.89 9.42
C ALA A 26 -1.45 18.57 9.36
N PHE A 27 -2.49 17.90 9.86
CA PHE A 27 -3.89 18.37 9.79
C PHE A 27 -4.54 18.60 11.17
N ASP A 28 -3.75 18.53 12.25
CA ASP A 28 -4.23 18.64 13.64
C ASP A 28 -5.39 17.68 13.96
N PHE A 29 -5.32 16.45 13.42
CA PHE A 29 -6.33 15.44 13.71
C PHE A 29 -6.16 14.92 15.13
N SER A 30 -7.29 14.72 15.81
CA SER A 30 -7.36 14.15 17.15
C SER A 30 -8.49 13.11 17.23
N GLY A 31 -8.54 12.37 18.35
CA GLY A 31 -9.56 11.35 18.60
C GLY A 31 -9.58 10.27 17.51
N THR A 32 -10.79 9.98 16.99
CA THR A 32 -11.01 8.91 16.01
C THR A 32 -10.19 9.09 14.72
N TYR A 33 -10.06 10.31 14.20
CA TYR A 33 -9.33 10.56 12.96
C TYR A 33 -7.83 10.27 13.09
N ALA A 34 -7.22 10.71 14.20
CA ALA A 34 -5.84 10.37 14.52
C ALA A 34 -5.66 8.85 14.72
N GLY A 35 -6.58 8.22 15.44
CA GLY A 35 -6.59 6.77 15.67
C GLY A 35 -6.62 5.97 14.37
N VAL A 36 -7.46 6.37 13.40
CA VAL A 36 -7.51 5.74 12.07
C VAL A 36 -6.20 5.91 11.32
N CYS A 37 -5.61 7.12 11.32
CA CYS A 37 -4.33 7.37 10.66
C CYS A 37 -3.20 6.52 11.26
N TYR A 38 -3.12 6.41 12.59
CA TYR A 38 -2.14 5.58 13.27
C TYR A 38 -2.37 4.08 13.00
N ALA A 39 -3.63 3.63 12.99
CA ALA A 39 -3.96 2.25 12.66
C ALA A 39 -3.55 1.89 11.23
N LEU A 40 -3.82 2.77 10.26
CA LEU A 40 -3.39 2.60 8.87
C LEU A 40 -1.86 2.60 8.75
N GLY A 41 -1.19 3.60 9.33
CA GLY A 41 0.27 3.70 9.29
C GLY A 41 0.96 2.48 9.90
N ALA A 42 0.59 2.10 11.12
CA ALA A 42 1.15 0.93 11.79
C ALA A 42 0.77 -0.38 11.07
N GLY A 43 -0.46 -0.50 10.56
CA GLY A 43 -0.93 -1.66 9.84
C GLY A 43 -0.18 -1.90 8.53
N TYR A 44 -0.01 -0.86 7.70
CA TYR A 44 0.75 -0.96 6.46
C TYR A 44 2.24 -1.23 6.71
N LEU A 45 2.83 -0.58 7.72
CA LEU A 45 4.21 -0.86 8.12
C LEU A 45 4.38 -2.34 8.50
N LEU A 46 3.46 -2.87 9.31
CA LEU A 46 3.50 -4.27 9.73
C LEU A 46 3.37 -5.22 8.54
N ILE A 47 2.42 -4.95 7.63
CA ILE A 47 2.27 -5.75 6.41
C ILE A 47 3.54 -5.70 5.57
N ALA A 48 4.14 -4.53 5.35
CA ALA A 48 5.38 -4.38 4.59
C ALA A 48 6.55 -5.17 5.23
N LEU A 49 6.74 -5.05 6.55
CA LEU A 49 7.75 -5.81 7.30
C LEU A 49 7.52 -7.33 7.21
N MET A 50 6.26 -7.77 7.17
CA MET A 50 5.90 -9.18 7.08
C MET A 50 5.97 -9.73 5.65
N THR A 51 6.10 -8.89 4.61
CA THR A 51 5.98 -9.31 3.21
C THR A 51 7.29 -9.84 2.62
N ARG A 52 7.19 -10.84 1.74
CA ARG A 52 8.28 -11.44 0.97
C ARG A 52 8.70 -10.52 -0.19
N MET A 53 9.35 -9.43 0.14
CA MET A 53 9.81 -8.41 -0.79
C MET A 53 11.17 -7.85 -0.35
N PRO A 54 11.89 -7.12 -1.22
CA PRO A 54 13.05 -6.35 -0.80
C PRO A 54 12.68 -5.42 0.35
N PHE A 55 13.53 -5.33 1.37
CA PHE A 55 13.29 -4.58 2.61
C PHE A 55 12.18 -5.12 3.54
N GLY A 56 11.54 -6.25 3.20
CA GLY A 56 10.72 -7.00 4.15
C GLY A 56 11.59 -7.73 5.18
N LEU A 57 11.20 -7.68 6.45
CA LEU A 57 11.98 -8.20 7.58
C LEU A 57 11.66 -9.67 7.87
N PHE A 58 10.37 -10.02 8.07
CA PHE A 58 9.94 -11.35 8.50
C PHE A 58 9.59 -12.28 7.34
N LYS A 59 9.23 -11.73 6.17
CA LYS A 59 9.03 -12.49 4.92
C LYS A 59 8.04 -13.67 5.04
N VAL A 60 6.97 -13.49 5.80
CA VAL A 60 5.92 -14.50 6.01
C VAL A 60 4.78 -14.39 4.98
N ILE A 61 4.40 -13.17 4.57
CA ILE A 61 3.32 -12.90 3.60
C ILE A 61 3.88 -12.96 2.17
N PRO A 62 3.39 -13.83 1.27
CA PRO A 62 3.74 -13.80 -0.14
C PRO A 62 3.41 -12.45 -0.79
N PHE A 63 4.29 -11.94 -1.67
CA PHE A 63 4.12 -10.63 -2.29
C PHE A 63 2.81 -10.50 -3.11
N ALA A 64 2.37 -11.58 -3.77
CA ALA A 64 1.08 -11.58 -4.46
C ALA A 64 -0.12 -11.44 -3.50
N ILE A 65 -0.03 -11.96 -2.27
CA ILE A 65 -1.07 -11.78 -1.24
C ILE A 65 -1.07 -10.34 -0.72
N HIS A 66 0.12 -9.74 -0.54
CA HIS A 66 0.23 -8.31 -0.23
C HIS A 66 -0.51 -7.47 -1.28
N GLY A 67 -0.30 -7.72 -2.57
CA GLY A 67 -1.02 -7.02 -3.64
C GLY A 67 -2.54 -7.19 -3.57
N GLY A 68 -3.02 -8.35 -3.10
CA GLY A 68 -4.43 -8.54 -2.78
C GLY A 68 -4.94 -7.58 -1.71
N PHE A 69 -4.19 -7.39 -0.61
CA PHE A 69 -4.53 -6.41 0.41
C PHE A 69 -4.53 -4.98 -0.15
N GLU A 70 -3.54 -4.62 -0.96
CA GLU A 70 -3.46 -3.29 -1.54
C GLU A 70 -4.65 -2.98 -2.47
N MET A 71 -5.04 -3.93 -3.32
CA MET A 71 -6.22 -3.80 -4.18
C MET A 71 -7.50 -3.60 -3.36
N VAL A 72 -7.70 -4.42 -2.32
CA VAL A 72 -8.87 -4.32 -1.43
C VAL A 72 -8.88 -2.98 -0.70
N SER A 73 -7.73 -2.55 -0.17
CA SER A 73 -7.58 -1.26 0.49
C SER A 73 -7.89 -0.09 -0.43
N GLY A 74 -7.42 -0.12 -1.68
CA GLY A 74 -7.71 0.93 -2.66
C GLY A 74 -9.21 1.08 -2.91
N LEU A 75 -9.91 -0.04 -3.12
CA LEU A 75 -11.38 -0.05 -3.27
C LEU A 75 -12.10 0.41 -2.00
N ALA A 76 -11.64 -0.05 -0.83
CA ALA A 76 -12.21 0.31 0.45
C ALA A 76 -12.07 1.82 0.73
N PHE A 77 -10.92 2.41 0.43
CA PHE A 77 -10.72 3.86 0.55
C PHE A 77 -11.64 4.65 -0.37
N ILE A 78 -11.82 4.22 -1.63
CA ILE A 78 -12.77 4.86 -2.54
C ILE A 78 -14.20 4.75 -2.00
N ALA A 79 -14.61 3.57 -1.51
CA ALA A 79 -15.98 3.38 -1.00
C ALA A 79 -16.24 4.05 0.37
N SER A 80 -15.18 4.30 1.15
CA SER A 80 -15.27 4.75 2.55
C SER A 80 -16.12 6.00 2.79
N PRO A 81 -16.14 7.06 1.94
CA PRO A 81 -16.96 8.24 2.20
C PRO A 81 -18.45 7.92 2.27
N TRP A 82 -18.91 6.97 1.46
CA TRP A 82 -20.31 6.55 1.44
C TRP A 82 -20.61 5.57 2.57
N VAL A 83 -19.71 4.61 2.82
CA VAL A 83 -19.89 3.59 3.87
C VAL A 83 -19.91 4.21 5.27
N PHE A 84 -19.08 5.22 5.52
CA PHE A 84 -18.95 5.87 6.83
C PHE A 84 -19.64 7.24 6.90
N GLY A 85 -20.39 7.62 5.86
CA GLY A 85 -21.29 8.78 5.91
C GLY A 85 -20.63 10.16 5.80
N PHE A 86 -19.37 10.26 5.37
CA PHE A 86 -18.67 11.53 5.18
C PHE A 86 -18.60 12.02 3.71
N ALA A 87 -19.38 11.40 2.81
CA ALA A 87 -19.40 11.76 1.38
C ALA A 87 -19.86 13.21 1.08
N GLN A 88 -20.54 13.88 2.01
CA GLN A 88 -20.96 15.28 1.81
C GLN A 88 -19.87 16.30 2.11
N ASP A 89 -18.83 15.91 2.87
CA ASP A 89 -17.68 16.77 3.12
C ASP A 89 -16.63 16.57 2.02
N PRO A 90 -16.39 17.58 1.15
CA PRO A 90 -15.51 17.42 0.00
C PRO A 90 -14.06 17.13 0.39
N THR A 91 -13.57 17.64 1.52
CA THR A 91 -12.15 17.52 1.90
C THR A 91 -11.77 16.07 2.24
N PRO A 92 -12.35 15.42 3.28
CA PRO A 92 -12.05 14.03 3.61
C PRO A 92 -12.52 13.07 2.52
N ARG A 93 -13.63 13.36 1.83
CA ARG A 93 -14.06 12.55 0.68
C ARG A 93 -12.97 12.49 -0.39
N ASN A 94 -12.51 13.65 -0.86
CA ASN A 94 -11.54 13.70 -1.95
C ASN A 94 -10.18 13.15 -1.51
N LEU A 95 -9.78 13.34 -0.24
CA LEU A 95 -8.57 12.72 0.32
C LEU A 95 -8.64 11.20 0.24
N PHE A 96 -9.70 10.57 0.76
CA PHE A 96 -9.83 9.11 0.78
C PHE A 96 -9.98 8.51 -0.61
N ILE A 97 -10.75 9.16 -1.50
CA ILE A 97 -10.82 8.75 -2.91
C ILE A 97 -9.43 8.82 -3.56
N SER A 98 -8.67 9.90 -3.34
CA SER A 98 -7.34 10.06 -3.92
C SER A 98 -6.36 9.02 -3.41
N LEU A 99 -6.36 8.73 -2.10
CA LEU A 99 -5.58 7.64 -1.51
C LEU A 99 -5.93 6.29 -2.14
N GLY A 100 -7.23 6.00 -2.30
CA GLY A 100 -7.66 4.77 -2.93
C GLY A 100 -7.23 4.66 -4.40
N VAL A 101 -7.31 5.76 -5.15
CA VAL A 101 -6.79 5.81 -6.54
C VAL A 101 -5.29 5.56 -6.57
N VAL A 102 -4.51 6.19 -5.69
CA VAL A 102 -3.05 5.97 -5.59
C VAL A 102 -2.75 4.48 -5.36
N PHE A 103 -3.42 3.84 -4.40
CA PHE A 103 -3.28 2.41 -4.13
C PHE A 103 -3.58 1.55 -5.37
N LEU A 104 -4.68 1.83 -6.06
CA LEU A 104 -5.05 1.06 -7.25
C LEU A 104 -4.09 1.29 -8.43
N VAL A 105 -3.54 2.49 -8.57
CA VAL A 105 -2.51 2.80 -9.58
C VAL A 105 -1.21 2.05 -9.26
N VAL A 106 -0.74 2.11 -8.01
CA VAL A 106 0.46 1.38 -7.58
C VAL A 106 0.25 -0.12 -7.78
N TYR A 107 -0.90 -0.66 -7.37
CA TYR A 107 -1.27 -2.05 -7.61
C TYR A 107 -1.25 -2.43 -9.09
N ALA A 108 -1.87 -1.61 -9.95
CA ALA A 108 -1.94 -1.87 -11.39
C ALA A 108 -0.56 -1.84 -12.05
N LEU A 109 0.36 -1.01 -11.55
CA LEU A 109 1.70 -0.82 -12.12
C LEU A 109 2.77 -1.74 -11.51
N THR A 110 2.48 -2.42 -10.40
CA THR A 110 3.41 -3.32 -9.70
C THR A 110 3.54 -4.70 -10.35
N GLU A 111 4.77 -5.16 -10.48
CA GLU A 111 5.12 -6.52 -10.89
C GLU A 111 4.97 -7.51 -9.71
N TRP A 112 3.78 -8.09 -9.58
CA TRP A 112 3.44 -9.02 -8.49
C TRP A 112 4.03 -10.43 -8.64
N HIS A 113 4.40 -10.80 -9.87
CA HIS A 113 4.98 -12.09 -10.22
C HIS A 113 6.30 -11.86 -10.95
N PRO A 114 7.35 -11.40 -10.24
CA PRO A 114 8.68 -11.27 -10.84
C PRO A 114 9.11 -12.65 -11.33
N GLN A 115 9.34 -12.76 -12.64
CA GLN A 115 9.83 -13.99 -13.24
C GLN A 115 11.20 -14.31 -12.64
N GLU A 116 11.38 -15.50 -12.08
CA GLU A 116 12.72 -15.99 -11.79
C GLU A 116 13.49 -15.98 -13.11
N LYS A 117 14.52 -15.13 -13.21
CA LYS A 117 15.45 -15.19 -14.33
C LYS A 117 16.01 -16.61 -14.34
N ARG A 118 15.63 -17.43 -15.33
CA ARG A 118 16.25 -18.74 -15.56
C ARG A 118 17.76 -18.53 -15.55
N ALA A 119 18.47 -19.28 -14.71
CA ALA A 119 19.92 -19.35 -14.80
C ALA A 119 20.29 -19.67 -16.25
N PRO A 120 21.32 -19.02 -16.84
CA PRO A 120 21.76 -19.38 -18.17
C PRO A 120 22.07 -20.86 -18.14
N GLU A 121 21.38 -21.62 -19.00
CA GLU A 121 21.68 -23.01 -19.24
C GLU A 121 23.14 -23.02 -19.69
N LEU A 122 24.01 -23.53 -18.83
CA LEU A 122 25.43 -23.72 -19.13
C LEU A 122 25.46 -24.59 -20.38
N GLU A 123 25.66 -23.97 -21.53
CA GLU A 123 26.00 -24.65 -22.77
C GLU A 123 27.36 -25.31 -22.58
N LEU A 124 27.34 -26.48 -21.95
CA LEU A 124 28.36 -27.50 -22.01
C LEU A 124 27.95 -28.43 -23.15
N GLY A 125 28.27 -28.00 -24.37
CA GLY A 125 28.24 -28.79 -25.60
C GLY A 125 29.58 -28.68 -26.30
#